data_AF-A0A0P9EXU0-F1
#
_entry.id   AF-A0A0P9EXU0-F1
#
_cell.length_a   1.000
_cell.length_b   1.000
_cell.length_c   1.000
_cell.angle_alpha   90.00
_cell.angle_beta   90.00
_cell.angle_gamma   90.00
#
_symmetry.space_group_name_H-M   'P 1'
#
loop_
_entity.id
_entity.type
_entity.pdbx_description
1 polymer ?
#
loop_
_entity_poly.entity_id
_entity_poly.type
_entity_poly.pdbx_seq_one_letter_code
_entity_poly.pdbx_strand_id
1 'polypeptide(L)'
;MRLTTLYQHVHDALHPRPAAAGTAARPPAQVQYLRTEHEAVLGWVTPQFELYLATAPLLPHSAVVSAARAVSRWVKREERALFLHGAGTF
;
A
#
# COMPACT_ATOMS: atom_id res chain seq x y z
N MET A 1 -14.41 -4.86 -11.33
CA MET A 1 -14.77 -4.22 -10.05
C MET A 1 -14.12 -4.88 -8.82
N ARG A 2 -13.84 -6.19 -8.79
CA ARG A 2 -13.27 -6.89 -7.62
C ARG A 2 -11.97 -6.26 -7.04
N LEU A 3 -10.94 -6.08 -7.87
CA LEU A 3 -9.66 -5.54 -7.42
C LEU A 3 -9.78 -4.11 -6.87
N THR A 4 -10.65 -3.28 -7.46
CA THR A 4 -10.94 -1.92 -6.99
C THR A 4 -11.56 -1.95 -5.60
N THR A 5 -12.48 -2.87 -5.32
CA THR A 5 -13.07 -3.05 -3.99
C THR A 5 -12.03 -3.49 -2.96
N LEU A 6 -11.13 -4.40 -3.34
CA LEU A 6 -10.05 -4.84 -2.44
C LEU A 6 -9.07 -3.70 -2.15
N TYR A 7 -8.72 -2.91 -3.17
CA TYR A 7 -7.93 -1.71 -2.99
C TYR A 7 -8.60 -0.74 -2.02
N GLN A 8 -9.88 -0.41 -2.23
CA GLN A 8 -10.65 0.50 -1.36
C GLN A 8 -10.68 0.00 0.09
N HIS A 9 -10.92 -1.29 0.28
CA HIS A 9 -10.95 -1.90 1.61
C HIS A 9 -9.60 -1.77 2.33
N VAL A 10 -8.50 -2.09 1.63
CA VAL A 10 -7.15 -1.98 2.18
C VAL A 10 -6.80 -0.51 2.44
N HIS A 11 -7.19 0.40 1.55
CA HIS A 11 -6.97 1.83 1.69
C HIS A 11 -7.69 2.40 2.93
N ASP A 12 -8.97 2.07 3.14
CA ASP A 12 -9.75 2.50 4.31
C ASP A 12 -9.15 1.97 5.63
N ALA A 13 -8.58 0.76 5.59
CA ALA A 13 -7.94 0.16 6.76
C ALA A 13 -6.62 0.86 7.14
N LEU A 14 -5.88 1.38 6.14
CA LEU A 14 -4.63 2.13 6.29
C LEU A 14 -4.87 3.61 6.62
N HIS A 15 -5.98 4.17 6.15
CA HIS A 15 -6.38 5.57 6.35
C HIS A 15 -7.67 5.66 7.17
N PRO A 16 -7.65 5.24 8.46
CA PRO A 16 -8.84 5.31 9.29
C PRO A 16 -9.30 6.76 9.39
N ARG A 17 -10.60 6.97 9.18
CA ARG A 17 -11.20 8.30 9.37
C ARG A 17 -11.00 8.74 10.82
N PRO A 18 -10.81 10.05 11.05
CA PRO A 18 -10.82 10.60 12.40
C PRO A 18 -12.07 10.12 13.14
N ALA A 19 -11.88 9.57 14.32
CA ALA A 19 -12.98 9.10 15.13
C ALA A 19 -13.96 10.26 15.38
N ALA A 20 -15.26 10.00 15.23
CA ALA A 20 -16.27 10.94 15.68
C ALA A 20 -16.05 11.23 17.17
N ALA A 21 -16.19 12.50 17.55
CA ALA A 21 -15.89 13.00 18.89
C ALA A 21 -16.43 12.04 19.97
N GLY A 22 -15.52 11.42 20.74
CA GLY A 22 -15.86 10.49 21.82
C GLY A 22 -15.51 9.02 21.59
N THR A 23 -15.01 8.62 20.43
CA THR A 23 -14.47 7.26 20.20
C THR A 23 -12.94 7.26 20.06
N ALA A 24 -12.27 6.28 20.65
CA ALA A 24 -10.82 6.16 20.52
C ALA A 24 -10.46 5.81 19.06
N ALA A 25 -9.75 6.72 18.37
CA ALA A 25 -9.29 6.47 17.02
C ALA A 25 -8.26 5.32 17.02
N ARG A 26 -8.49 4.30 16.19
CA ARG A 26 -7.50 3.24 15.95
C ARG A 26 -6.26 3.87 15.31
N PRO A 27 -5.04 3.61 15.81
CA PRO A 27 -3.83 4.11 15.19
C PRO A 27 -3.75 3.60 13.73
N PRO A 28 -3.33 4.44 12.77
CA PRO A 28 -3.21 4.03 11.37
C PRO A 28 -2.21 2.88 11.27
N ALA A 29 -2.66 1.78 10.67
CA ALA A 29 -1.77 0.67 10.37
C ALA A 29 -0.85 1.09 9.23
N GLN A 30 0.45 0.78 9.34
CA GLN A 30 1.39 1.05 8.24
C GLN A 30 1.31 -0.02 7.17
N VAL A 31 0.92 -1.25 7.52
CA VAL A 31 0.84 -2.39 6.60
C VAL A 31 -0.49 -3.12 6.82
N GLN A 32 -1.12 -3.52 5.72
CA GLN A 32 -2.31 -4.36 5.71
C GLN A 32 -2.15 -5.48 4.68
N TYR A 33 -2.60 -6.67 5.04
CA TYR A 33 -2.58 -7.84 4.17
C TYR A 33 -3.95 -8.52 4.18
N LEU A 34 -4.52 -8.71 2.99
CA LEU A 34 -5.80 -9.34 2.79
C LEU A 34 -5.66 -10.47 1.76
N ARG A 35 -6.10 -11.68 2.11
CA ARG A 35 -6.16 -12.81 1.18
C ARG A 35 -7.62 -13.17 0.93
N THR A 36 -7.96 -13.28 -0.34
CA THR A 36 -9.23 -13.82 -0.82
C THR A 36 -8.97 -15.13 -1.57
N GLU A 37 -10.03 -15.79 -2.02
CA GLU A 37 -9.92 -16.99 -2.85
C GLU A 37 -9.28 -16.71 -4.23
N HIS A 38 -9.33 -15.46 -4.70
CA HIS A 38 -8.87 -15.09 -6.03
C HIS A 38 -7.56 -14.32 -6.04
N GLU A 39 -7.26 -13.57 -4.98
CA GLU A 39 -6.12 -12.65 -4.92
C GLU A 39 -5.63 -12.45 -3.49
N ALA A 40 -4.35 -12.14 -3.35
CA ALA A 40 -3.75 -11.63 -2.14
C ALA A 40 -3.29 -10.18 -2.36
N VAL A 41 -3.78 -9.26 -1.54
CA VAL A 41 -3.47 -7.83 -1.60
C VAL A 41 -2.67 -7.41 -0.38
N LEU A 42 -1.59 -6.68 -0.61
CA LEU A 42 -0.79 -6.03 0.43
C LEU A 42 -0.80 -4.51 0.19
N GLY A 43 -1.20 -3.76 1.20
CA GLY A 43 -1.03 -2.31 1.24
C GLY A 43 0.05 -1.93 2.25
N TRP A 44 0.94 -1.02 1.87
CA TRP A 44 2.00 -0.51 2.73
C TRP A 44 2.14 1.00 2.55
N VAL A 45 1.90 1.75 3.62
CA VAL A 45 2.10 3.20 3.69
C VAL A 45 3.48 3.47 4.28
N THR A 46 4.27 4.27 3.56
CA THR A 46 5.54 4.85 4.04
C THR A 46 5.45 6.37 3.99
N PRO A 47 6.33 7.11 4.69
CA PRO A 47 6.35 8.56 4.59
C PRO A 47 6.60 9.11 3.18
N GLN A 48 7.26 8.34 2.30
CA GLN A 48 7.65 8.77 0.97
C GLN A 48 6.64 8.35 -0.11
N PHE A 49 6.03 7.19 0.03
CA PHE A 49 5.10 6.64 -0.95
C PHE A 49 4.13 5.63 -0.31
N GLU A 50 3.05 5.34 -1.03
CA GLU A 50 2.14 4.23 -0.76
C GLU A 50 2.31 3.14 -1.80
N LEU A 51 2.34 1.87 -1.36
CA LEU A 51 2.47 0.71 -2.22
C LEU A 51 1.29 -0.24 -2.02
N TYR A 52 0.58 -0.54 -3.11
CA TYR A 52 -0.46 -1.55 -3.15
C TYR A 52 -0.05 -2.63 -4.15
N LEU A 53 -0.03 -3.88 -3.70
CA LEU A 53 0.35 -5.04 -4.51
C LEU A 53 -0.78 -6.05 -4.52
N ALA A 54 -1.18 -6.47 -5.72
CA ALA A 54 -2.07 -7.61 -5.92
C ALA A 54 -1.27 -8.80 -6.47
N THR A 55 -1.45 -9.95 -5.86
CA THR A 55 -0.69 -11.17 -6.15
C THR A 55 -1.61 -12.39 -6.18
N ALA A 56 -1.09 -13.51 -6.70
CA ALA A 56 -1.83 -14.77 -6.69
C ALA A 56 -2.14 -15.22 -5.24
N PRO A 57 -3.35 -15.74 -4.99
CA PRO A 57 -3.82 -16.09 -3.64
C PRO A 57 -3.11 -17.33 -3.08
N LEU A 58 -2.33 -18.04 -3.89
CA LEU A 58 -1.52 -19.20 -3.49
C LEU A 58 -0.10 -18.80 -3.09
N LEU A 59 0.30 -17.55 -3.36
CA LEU A 59 1.64 -17.09 -3.05
C LEU A 59 1.84 -17.07 -1.52
N PRO A 60 2.96 -17.59 -0.98
CA PRO A 60 3.25 -17.50 0.44
C PRO A 60 3.34 -16.04 0.90
N HIS A 61 2.86 -15.74 2.11
CA HIS A 61 2.91 -14.38 2.66
C HIS A 61 4.33 -13.79 2.64
N SER A 62 5.35 -14.61 2.94
CA SER A 62 6.75 -14.21 2.87
C SER A 62 7.21 -13.77 1.47
N ALA A 63 6.70 -14.42 0.42
CA ALA A 63 6.99 -14.06 -0.96
C ALA A 63 6.32 -12.74 -1.36
N VAL A 64 5.08 -12.48 -0.90
CA VAL A 64 4.41 -11.17 -1.08
C VAL A 64 5.21 -10.05 -0.42
N VAL A 65 5.64 -10.26 0.83
CA VAL A 65 6.48 -9.29 1.56
C VAL A 65 7.83 -9.09 0.86
N SER A 66 8.43 -10.16 0.35
CA SER A 66 9.69 -10.07 -0.41
C SER A 66 9.54 -9.23 -1.67
N ALA A 67 8.45 -9.44 -2.43
CA ALA A 67 8.12 -8.65 -3.60
C ALA A 67 7.93 -7.16 -3.24
N ALA A 68 7.18 -6.87 -2.17
CA ALA A 68 6.99 -5.50 -1.68
C ALA A 68 8.31 -4.81 -1.33
N ARG A 69 9.20 -5.51 -0.65
CA ARG A 69 10.55 -5.01 -0.33
C ARG A 69 11.40 -4.80 -1.58
N ALA A 70 11.31 -5.70 -2.56
CA ALA A 70 12.05 -5.57 -3.81
C ALA A 70 11.60 -4.35 -4.61
N VAL A 71 10.28 -4.13 -4.74
CA VAL A 71 9.70 -2.95 -5.37
C VAL A 71 10.10 -1.68 -4.63
N SER A 72 9.98 -1.65 -3.30
CA SER A 72 10.41 -0.49 -2.50
C SER A 72 11.89 -0.16 -2.70
N ARG A 73 12.78 -1.15 -2.73
CA ARG A 73 14.21 -0.93 -3.02
C ARG A 73 14.43 -0.41 -4.44
N TRP A 74 13.65 -0.88 -5.41
CA TRP A 74 13.71 -0.39 -6.78
C TRP A 74 13.28 1.07 -6.88
N VAL A 75 12.13 1.42 -6.29
CA VAL A 75 11.65 2.81 -6.23
C VAL A 75 12.72 3.72 -5.61
N LYS A 76 13.33 3.31 -4.49
CA LYS A 76 14.37 4.10 -3.81
C LYS A 76 15.62 4.38 -4.65
N ARG A 77 16.03 3.45 -5.51
CA ARG A 77 17.18 3.69 -6.41
C ARG A 77 16.77 4.63 -7.54
N GLU A 78 15.53 4.50 -7.99
CA GLU A 78 15.03 5.17 -9.18
C GLU A 78 14.39 6.54 -8.83
N GLU A 79 14.45 6.99 -7.56
CA GLU A 79 13.86 8.25 -7.09
C GLU A 79 14.29 9.47 -7.92
N ARG A 80 15.54 9.51 -8.40
CA ARG A 80 16.05 10.59 -9.24
C ARG A 80 15.41 10.64 -10.64
N ALA A 81 14.83 9.54 -11.10
CA ALA A 81 14.15 9.42 -12.39
C ALA A 81 12.61 9.40 -12.26
N LEU A 82 12.08 8.91 -11.13
CA LEU A 82 10.64 8.76 -10.86
C LEU A 82 10.01 10.02 -10.25
N PHE A 83 10.74 10.75 -9.40
CA PHE A 83 10.29 12.05 -8.90
C PHE A 83 10.91 13.13 -9.78
N LEU A 84 10.11 13.67 -10.70
CA LEU A 84 10.49 14.83 -11.51
C LEU A 84 10.91 15.99 -10.59
N HIS A 85 12.21 16.16 -10.38
CA HIS A 85 12.79 17.33 -9.71
C HIS A 85 12.81 18.56 -10.65
N GLY A 86 11.85 18.69 -11.55
CA GLY A 86 11.92 19.68 -12.62
C GLY A 86 10.67 19.80 -13.45
N ALA A 87 9.50 20.02 -12.83
CA ALA A 87 8.56 20.94 -13.45
C ALA A 87 9.16 22.33 -13.25
N GLY A 88 10.00 22.74 -14.20
CA GLY A 88 10.55 24.08 -14.24
C GLY A 88 9.42 25.10 -14.08
N THR A 89 9.69 26.11 -13.27
CA THR A 89 8.97 27.38 -13.27
C THR A 89 8.69 27.83 -14.70
N PHE A 90 7.41 28.02 -15.03
CA PHE A 90 6.96 28.88 -16.11
C PHE A 90 6.19 30.04 -15.50
#